data_AF-A0A9N9ZA25-F1
#
_entry.id   AF-A0A9N9ZA25-F1
#
_cell.length_a   1.000
_cell.length_b   1.000
_cell.length_c   1.000
_cell.angle_alpha   90.00
_cell.angle_beta   90.00
_cell.angle_gamma   90.00
#
_symmetry.space_group_name_H-M   'P 1'
#
loop_
_entity.id
_entity.type
_entity.pdbx_description
1 polymer ?
#
loop_
_entity_poly.entity_id
_entity_poly.type
_entity_poly.pdbx_seq_one_letter_code
_entity_poly.pdbx_strand_id
1 'polypeptide(L)'
;MRLSKSALPLLLAAVSAQKTCYRLDGSEASSEFTPCNPNAKVSACCHLNKEVPDICLSSGLCLSQQPGYEGLIYSNGCTDKTGKDAACPRPCADGNTKSVTAYNVLPCAPGRQFCCRVFGDNNNCCGDIVTVAIGSVMTVESATQASTTMSAGGDISGTISTTNPTIISCANSTDDKTSNTCPTDNSVVIGSAVGGALGALLLCSLGTIMLLLLRRTK
;
A
#
# COMPACT_ATOMS: atom_id res chain seq x y z
N MET A 1 -35.87 22.71 46.04
CA MET A 1 -35.20 21.75 45.14
C MET A 1 -35.26 22.30 43.72
N ARG A 2 -34.12 22.77 43.17
CA ARG A 2 -34.02 23.28 41.79
C ARG A 2 -33.47 22.17 40.90
N LEU A 3 -34.26 21.71 39.93
CA LEU A 3 -33.86 20.75 38.91
C LEU A 3 -32.94 21.45 37.90
N SER A 4 -31.66 21.09 37.90
CA SER A 4 -30.68 21.51 36.90
C SER A 4 -30.93 20.75 35.60
N LYS A 5 -31.29 21.46 34.53
CA LYS A 5 -31.43 20.91 33.17
C LYS A 5 -30.05 20.82 32.54
N SER A 6 -29.40 19.66 32.60
CA SER A 6 -28.22 19.38 31.79
C SER A 6 -28.65 19.12 30.34
N ALA A 7 -28.39 20.09 29.46
CA ALA A 7 -28.51 19.91 28.02
C ALA A 7 -27.28 19.14 27.51
N LEU A 8 -27.50 17.92 27.01
CA LEU A 8 -26.48 17.08 26.39
C LEU A 8 -26.32 17.51 24.92
N PRO A 9 -25.14 17.93 24.45
CA PRO A 9 -24.95 18.33 23.06
C PRO A 9 -24.90 17.09 22.17
N LEU A 10 -25.80 17.05 21.18
CA LEU A 10 -25.84 16.02 20.13
C LEU A 10 -24.74 16.34 19.10
N LEU A 11 -23.61 15.63 19.15
CA LEU A 11 -22.62 15.68 18.07
C LEU A 11 -23.19 14.98 16.83
N LEU A 12 -23.48 15.75 15.77
CA LEU A 12 -23.75 15.19 14.46
C LEU A 12 -22.42 14.72 13.85
N ALA A 13 -22.18 13.41 13.79
CA ALA A 13 -21.15 12.85 12.94
C ALA A 13 -21.57 13.04 11.47
N ALA A 14 -20.80 13.79 10.69
CA ALA A 14 -20.99 13.89 9.26
C ALA A 14 -20.67 12.53 8.62
N VAL A 15 -21.71 11.79 8.23
CA VAL A 15 -21.56 10.61 7.38
C VAL A 15 -21.13 11.11 5.99
N SER A 16 -19.85 10.96 5.64
CA SER A 16 -19.40 11.17 4.27
C SER A 16 -20.03 10.08 3.40
N ALA A 17 -20.93 10.46 2.49
CA ALA A 17 -21.43 9.53 1.48
C ALA A 17 -20.24 8.98 0.67
N GLN A 18 -20.05 7.66 0.67
CA GLN A 18 -19.00 7.02 -0.13
C GLN A 18 -19.32 7.27 -1.61
N LYS A 19 -18.35 7.82 -2.34
CA LYS A 19 -18.50 8.08 -3.77
C LYS A 19 -18.47 6.76 -4.53
N THR A 20 -19.39 6.62 -5.48
CA THR A 20 -19.43 5.48 -6.39
C THR A 20 -18.17 5.45 -7.25
N CYS A 21 -17.54 4.29 -7.31
CA CYS A 21 -16.41 4.02 -8.18
C CYS A 21 -16.88 3.43 -9.50
N TYR A 22 -16.29 3.87 -10.59
CA TYR A 22 -16.55 3.37 -11.93
C TYR A 22 -15.30 2.73 -12.52
N ARG A 23 -15.51 1.67 -13.29
CA ARG A 23 -14.45 0.99 -14.03
C ARG A 23 -14.05 1.79 -15.26
N LEU A 24 -13.00 1.37 -15.95
CA LEU A 24 -12.49 2.08 -17.12
C LEU A 24 -13.49 2.18 -18.28
N ASP A 25 -14.43 1.25 -18.38
CA ASP A 25 -15.53 1.27 -19.35
C ASP A 25 -16.75 2.13 -18.90
N GLY A 26 -16.70 2.68 -17.67
CA GLY A 26 -17.76 3.47 -17.06
C GLY A 26 -18.85 2.64 -16.37
N SER A 27 -18.69 1.30 -16.31
CA SER A 27 -19.53 0.44 -15.48
C SER A 27 -19.29 0.70 -13.99
N GLU A 28 -20.28 0.47 -13.15
CA GLU A 28 -20.13 0.62 -11.70
C GLU A 28 -19.25 -0.51 -11.14
N ALA A 29 -18.28 -0.15 -10.30
CA ALA A 29 -17.42 -1.12 -9.61
C ALA A 29 -18.15 -1.74 -8.41
N SER A 30 -17.72 -2.92 -7.95
CA SER A 30 -18.25 -3.50 -6.72
C SER A 30 -17.98 -2.61 -5.50
N SER A 31 -18.72 -2.81 -4.42
CA SER A 31 -18.53 -2.09 -3.14
C SER A 31 -17.18 -2.35 -2.47
N GLU A 32 -16.37 -3.25 -3.02
CA GLU A 32 -15.01 -3.52 -2.57
C GLU A 32 -14.02 -2.47 -3.09
N PHE A 33 -14.40 -1.74 -4.15
CA PHE A 33 -13.65 -0.62 -4.68
C PHE A 33 -14.10 0.68 -4.05
N THR A 34 -13.16 1.38 -3.42
CA THR A 34 -13.43 2.68 -2.80
C THR A 34 -12.42 3.73 -3.27
N PRO A 35 -12.76 5.03 -3.17
CA PRO A 35 -11.88 6.09 -3.63
C PRO A 35 -10.61 6.18 -2.77
N CYS A 36 -9.45 6.29 -3.42
CA CYS A 36 -8.17 6.52 -2.76
C CYS A 36 -8.12 7.82 -1.93
N ASN A 37 -8.84 8.85 -2.38
CA ASN A 37 -9.05 10.08 -1.65
C ASN A 37 -10.56 10.35 -1.57
N PRO A 38 -11.23 10.00 -0.45
CA PRO A 38 -12.68 10.18 -0.30
C PRO A 38 -13.09 11.65 -0.27
N ASN A 39 -12.17 12.55 0.11
CA ASN A 39 -12.42 13.99 0.22
C ASN A 39 -12.25 14.72 -1.13
N ALA A 40 -11.49 14.16 -2.07
CA ALA A 40 -11.29 14.76 -3.39
C ALA A 40 -12.55 14.68 -4.24
N LYS A 41 -12.83 15.72 -5.05
CA LYS A 41 -14.00 15.75 -5.96
C LYS A 41 -14.06 14.51 -6.86
N VAL A 42 -12.94 14.18 -7.48
CA VAL A 42 -12.71 12.97 -8.26
C VAL A 42 -11.45 12.28 -7.71
N SER A 43 -11.48 10.96 -7.60
CA SER A 43 -10.36 10.16 -7.13
C SER A 43 -10.30 8.84 -7.89
N ALA A 44 -9.09 8.33 -8.11
CA ALA A 44 -8.86 6.94 -8.48
C ALA A 44 -9.49 5.99 -7.46
N CYS A 45 -9.88 4.80 -7.91
CA CYS A 45 -10.54 3.79 -7.10
C CYS A 45 -9.74 2.49 -7.09
N CYS A 46 -9.41 2.01 -5.89
CA CYS A 46 -8.68 0.76 -5.67
C CYS A 46 -9.51 -0.22 -4.84
N HIS A 47 -9.12 -1.48 -4.85
CA HIS A 47 -9.77 -2.54 -4.08
C HIS A 47 -9.35 -2.44 -2.60
N LEU A 48 -9.93 -1.49 -1.87
CA LEU A 48 -9.54 -1.16 -0.50
C LEU A 48 -10.43 -1.83 0.57
N ASN A 49 -11.67 -2.20 0.21
CA ASN A 49 -12.62 -2.77 1.17
C ASN A 49 -12.58 -4.31 1.10
N LYS A 50 -11.42 -4.88 1.44
CA LYS A 50 -11.14 -6.31 1.57
C LYS A 50 -10.13 -6.57 2.71
N GLU A 51 -9.90 -7.83 3.06
CA GLU A 51 -9.04 -8.24 4.20
C GLU A 51 -7.63 -7.62 4.15
N VAL A 52 -7.00 -7.63 2.98
CA VAL A 52 -5.73 -6.95 2.72
C VAL A 52 -5.97 -5.87 1.67
N PRO A 53 -6.18 -4.61 2.09
CA PRO A 53 -6.44 -3.49 1.19
C PRO A 53 -5.29 -3.28 0.20
N ASP A 54 -5.64 -2.95 -1.03
CA ASP A 54 -4.62 -2.50 -2.00
C ASP A 54 -4.03 -1.14 -1.61
N ILE A 55 -2.89 -0.81 -2.19
CA ILE A 55 -2.20 0.44 -1.91
C ILE A 55 -2.49 1.42 -3.04
N CYS A 56 -2.98 2.61 -2.69
CA CYS A 56 -3.19 3.70 -3.63
C CYS A 56 -1.88 4.39 -3.98
N LEU A 57 -1.71 4.75 -5.25
CA LEU A 57 -0.55 5.47 -5.75
C LEU A 57 -0.92 6.88 -6.24
N SER A 58 -0.02 7.85 -6.08
CA SER A 58 -0.26 9.25 -6.45
C SER A 58 -0.50 9.46 -7.94
N SER A 59 -0.12 8.48 -8.76
CA SER A 59 -0.44 8.43 -10.19
C SER A 59 -1.87 7.96 -10.48
N GLY A 60 -2.72 7.76 -9.48
CA GLY A 60 -4.06 7.17 -9.63
C GLY A 60 -4.08 5.68 -10.00
N LEU A 61 -2.93 5.01 -9.88
CA LEU A 61 -2.82 3.56 -9.99
C LEU A 61 -2.98 2.89 -8.64
N CYS A 62 -3.20 1.59 -8.67
CA CYS A 62 -3.34 0.73 -7.51
C CYS A 62 -2.23 -0.31 -7.49
N LEU A 63 -1.68 -0.60 -6.33
CA LEU A 63 -0.73 -1.69 -6.11
C LEU A 63 -1.45 -2.80 -5.35
N SER A 64 -1.62 -3.95 -6.01
CA SER A 64 -2.32 -5.09 -5.43
C SER A 64 -1.56 -5.68 -4.25
N GLN A 65 -2.29 -5.97 -3.18
CA GLN A 65 -1.83 -6.73 -2.01
C GLN A 65 -2.55 -8.08 -1.90
N GLN A 66 -3.32 -8.46 -2.92
CA GLN A 66 -4.06 -9.73 -2.92
C GLN A 66 -3.11 -10.93 -3.11
N PRO A 67 -3.32 -12.03 -2.37
CA PRO A 67 -2.63 -13.28 -2.61
C PRO A 67 -2.64 -13.72 -4.08
N GLY A 68 -1.46 -13.97 -4.65
CA GLY A 68 -1.25 -14.37 -6.05
C GLY A 68 -1.14 -13.20 -7.04
N TYR A 69 -1.36 -11.97 -6.60
CA TYR A 69 -1.28 -10.75 -7.41
C TYR A 69 -0.48 -9.64 -6.69
N GLU A 70 0.29 -9.99 -5.66
CA GLU A 70 1.04 -9.04 -4.86
C GLU A 70 2.06 -8.29 -5.72
N GLY A 71 2.14 -6.98 -5.52
CA GLY A 71 3.08 -6.15 -6.24
C GLY A 71 2.66 -5.81 -7.68
N LEU A 72 1.54 -6.36 -8.18
CA LEU A 72 1.01 -5.95 -9.47
C LEU A 72 0.41 -4.55 -9.39
N ILE A 73 0.85 -3.69 -10.31
CA ILE A 73 0.29 -2.36 -10.48
C ILE A 73 -0.85 -2.46 -11.49
N TYR A 74 -1.98 -1.86 -11.19
CA TYR A 74 -3.15 -1.91 -12.05
C TYR A 74 -3.90 -0.57 -12.08
N SER A 75 -4.65 -0.38 -13.16
CA SER A 75 -5.57 0.72 -13.38
C SER A 75 -6.99 0.16 -13.42
N ASN A 76 -7.85 0.58 -12.50
CA ASN A 76 -9.23 0.09 -12.42
C ASN A 76 -10.31 1.18 -12.61
N GLY A 77 -9.93 2.45 -12.72
CA GLY A 77 -10.85 3.57 -12.92
C GLY A 77 -10.94 4.50 -11.71
N CYS A 78 -12.02 5.24 -11.62
CA CYS A 78 -12.15 6.37 -10.70
C CYS A 78 -13.61 6.72 -10.42
N THR A 79 -13.85 7.75 -9.61
CA THR A 79 -15.21 8.21 -9.28
C THR A 79 -15.89 9.04 -10.38
N ASP A 80 -15.20 9.37 -11.47
CA ASP A 80 -15.82 9.95 -12.68
C ASP A 80 -16.22 8.83 -13.65
N LYS A 81 -17.53 8.66 -13.84
CA LYS A 81 -18.12 7.67 -14.75
C LYS A 81 -17.60 7.77 -16.19
N THR A 82 -17.23 8.96 -16.64
CA THR A 82 -16.73 9.16 -18.00
C THR A 82 -15.25 8.79 -18.14
N GLY A 83 -14.52 8.74 -17.02
CA GLY A 83 -13.07 8.55 -16.98
C GLY A 83 -12.32 9.62 -17.77
N LYS A 84 -12.82 10.86 -17.82
CA LYS A 84 -12.21 11.97 -18.58
C LYS A 84 -11.58 13.02 -17.67
N ASP A 85 -11.91 13.02 -16.39
CA ASP A 85 -11.27 13.91 -15.43
C ASP A 85 -9.75 13.63 -15.35
N ALA A 86 -8.96 14.68 -15.18
CA ALA A 86 -7.50 14.55 -15.07
C ALA A 86 -7.07 13.74 -13.83
N ALA A 87 -7.90 13.71 -12.78
CA ALA A 87 -7.71 12.88 -11.60
C ALA A 87 -8.08 11.39 -11.84
N CYS A 88 -8.51 11.04 -13.06
CA CYS A 88 -8.73 9.68 -13.55
C CYS A 88 -7.68 9.30 -14.60
N PRO A 89 -6.41 9.14 -14.21
CA PRO A 89 -5.36 8.82 -15.15
C PRO A 89 -5.61 7.48 -15.82
N ARG A 90 -5.45 7.47 -17.15
CA ARG A 90 -5.59 6.30 -18.01
C ARG A 90 -4.27 6.03 -18.72
N PRO A 91 -3.28 5.45 -18.04
CA PRO A 91 -1.96 5.26 -18.63
C PRO A 91 -1.95 4.28 -19.83
N CYS A 92 -3.07 3.59 -20.06
CA CYS A 92 -3.23 2.50 -21.01
C CYS A 92 -4.28 2.76 -22.11
N ALA A 93 -4.71 4.01 -22.30
CA ALA A 93 -5.84 4.31 -23.18
C ALA A 93 -5.41 4.55 -24.64
N ASP A 94 -5.33 3.47 -25.42
CA ASP A 94 -5.31 3.54 -26.89
C ASP A 94 -6.75 3.62 -27.45
N GLY A 95 -7.49 4.67 -27.06
CA GLY A 95 -8.74 5.11 -27.70
C GLY A 95 -9.98 4.20 -27.62
N ASN A 96 -9.86 2.90 -27.33
CA ASN A 96 -10.95 1.92 -27.43
C ASN A 96 -11.30 1.27 -26.08
N THR A 97 -11.47 2.10 -25.07
CA THR A 97 -11.67 1.68 -23.68
C THR A 97 -13.10 1.26 -23.34
N LYS A 98 -14.01 1.16 -24.31
CA LYS A 98 -15.43 0.86 -24.07
C LYS A 98 -15.70 -0.58 -23.61
N SER A 99 -14.70 -1.46 -23.69
CA SER A 99 -14.83 -2.88 -23.33
C SER A 99 -13.82 -3.35 -22.29
N VAL A 100 -12.98 -2.45 -21.75
CA VAL A 100 -11.94 -2.83 -20.78
C VAL A 100 -12.31 -2.26 -19.42
N THR A 101 -12.39 -3.14 -18.42
CA THR A 101 -12.74 -2.79 -17.04
C THR A 101 -11.51 -2.40 -16.22
N ALA A 102 -10.37 -3.03 -16.48
CA ALA A 102 -9.10 -2.77 -15.81
C ALA A 102 -7.89 -3.19 -16.69
N TYR A 103 -6.73 -2.58 -16.44
CA TYR A 103 -5.44 -2.97 -16.99
C TYR A 103 -4.45 -3.31 -15.89
N ASN A 104 -3.60 -4.31 -16.12
CA ASN A 104 -2.32 -4.46 -15.43
C ASN A 104 -1.27 -3.57 -16.12
N VAL A 105 -0.44 -2.91 -15.31
CA VAL A 105 0.67 -2.05 -15.74
C VAL A 105 1.96 -2.77 -15.37
N LEU A 106 2.65 -3.29 -16.38
CA LEU A 106 3.79 -4.18 -16.20
C LEU A 106 5.09 -3.47 -16.56
N PRO A 107 6.16 -3.56 -15.74
CA PRO A 107 7.44 -2.99 -16.09
C PRO A 107 8.08 -3.80 -17.24
N CYS A 108 8.58 -3.12 -18.26
CA CYS A 108 9.26 -3.75 -19.39
C CYS A 108 10.77 -3.51 -19.39
N ALA A 109 11.18 -2.36 -18.89
CA ALA A 109 12.57 -1.96 -18.78
C ALA A 109 12.73 -0.96 -17.62
N PRO A 110 13.96 -0.71 -17.15
CA PRO A 110 14.21 0.27 -16.11
C PRO A 110 13.65 1.66 -16.44
N GLY A 111 13.32 2.41 -15.40
CA GLY A 111 12.77 3.76 -15.52
C GLY A 111 11.26 3.76 -15.68
N ARG A 112 10.75 4.48 -16.69
CA ARG A 112 9.31 4.74 -16.89
C ARG A 112 8.69 3.90 -18.01
N GLN A 113 9.33 2.79 -18.37
CA GLN A 113 8.93 1.95 -19.49
C GLN A 113 8.03 0.81 -19.00
N PHE A 114 6.74 0.98 -19.24
CA PHE A 114 5.72 0.01 -18.85
C PHE A 114 4.96 -0.46 -20.08
N CYS A 115 4.22 -1.55 -19.96
CA CYS A 115 3.20 -1.90 -20.92
C CYS A 115 1.87 -2.16 -20.21
N CYS A 116 0.80 -2.08 -20.98
CA CYS A 116 -0.54 -2.27 -20.49
C CYS A 116 -1.11 -3.57 -21.02
N ARG A 117 -1.66 -4.35 -20.10
CA ARG A 117 -2.29 -5.62 -20.43
C ARG A 117 -3.69 -5.65 -19.85
N VAL A 118 -4.68 -6.05 -20.65
CA VAL A 118 -6.06 -6.18 -20.17
C VAL A 118 -6.09 -7.17 -19.00
N PHE A 119 -6.90 -6.88 -17.99
CA PHE A 119 -7.08 -7.79 -16.86
C PHE A 119 -7.51 -9.19 -17.33
N GLY A 120 -6.84 -10.23 -16.84
CA GLY A 120 -7.08 -11.63 -17.23
C GLY A 120 -6.27 -12.12 -18.44
N ASP A 121 -5.67 -11.22 -19.23
CA ASP A 121 -4.69 -11.61 -20.24
C ASP A 121 -3.34 -11.92 -19.56
N ASN A 122 -2.60 -12.89 -20.10
CA ASN A 122 -1.30 -13.36 -19.63
C ASN A 122 -0.18 -13.19 -20.67
N ASN A 123 -0.49 -12.67 -21.86
CA ASN A 123 0.50 -12.42 -22.89
C ASN A 123 1.52 -11.35 -22.44
N ASN A 124 2.70 -11.38 -23.04
CA ASN A 124 3.70 -10.32 -22.87
C ASN A 124 3.27 -9.08 -23.68
N CYS A 125 3.22 -7.91 -23.04
CA CYS A 125 2.88 -6.64 -23.70
C CYS A 125 4.08 -5.73 -23.97
N CYS A 126 5.31 -6.15 -23.67
CA CYS A 126 6.49 -5.29 -23.81
C CYS A 126 6.91 -4.98 -25.26
N GLY A 127 6.14 -5.41 -26.25
CA GLY A 127 6.22 -4.87 -27.61
C GLY A 127 5.62 -3.47 -27.75
N ASP A 128 4.66 -3.11 -26.89
CA ASP A 128 3.91 -1.85 -26.92
C ASP A 128 4.15 -1.08 -25.61
N ILE A 129 5.26 -0.33 -25.59
CA ILE A 129 5.71 0.39 -24.39
C ILE A 129 4.96 1.73 -24.27
N VAL A 130 4.42 1.98 -23.09
CA VAL A 130 3.89 3.26 -22.63
C VAL A 130 4.80 3.89 -21.57
N THR A 131 4.88 5.21 -21.58
CA THR A 131 5.61 5.96 -20.54
C THR A 131 4.66 6.32 -19.39
N VAL A 132 4.82 5.67 -18.25
CA VAL A 132 3.95 5.85 -17.08
C VAL A 132 4.78 6.32 -15.89
N ALA A 133 4.27 7.30 -15.13
CA ALA A 133 4.78 7.53 -13.78
C ALA A 133 3.92 6.70 -12.83
N ILE A 134 4.53 5.76 -12.09
CA ILE A 134 3.85 4.97 -11.06
C ILE A 134 3.52 5.82 -9.83
N GLY A 135 4.22 6.95 -9.65
CA GLY A 135 4.02 7.83 -8.52
C GLY A 135 4.56 7.25 -7.22
N SER A 136 4.06 7.76 -6.11
CA SER A 136 4.42 7.39 -4.75
C SER A 136 3.22 6.76 -4.05
N VAL A 137 3.49 5.95 -3.02
CA VAL A 137 2.43 5.42 -2.14
C VAL A 137 1.67 6.57 -1.50
N MET A 138 0.35 6.50 -1.52
CA MET A 138 -0.54 7.37 -0.76
C MET A 138 -1.01 6.62 0.48
N THR A 139 -0.89 7.27 1.63
CA THR A 139 -1.62 6.84 2.83
C THR A 139 -3.07 7.20 2.60
N VAL A 140 -3.94 6.18 2.52
CA VAL A 140 -5.38 6.43 2.55
C VAL A 140 -5.67 7.00 3.94
N GLU A 141 -5.97 8.30 4.03
CA GLU A 141 -6.64 8.85 5.21
C GLU A 141 -8.02 8.21 5.21
N SER A 142 -8.11 7.02 5.80
CA SER A 142 -9.37 6.38 6.09
C SER A 142 -10.20 7.40 6.86
N ALA A 143 -11.34 7.80 6.30
CA ALA A 143 -12.38 8.45 7.08
C ALA A 143 -12.59 7.57 8.32
N THR A 144 -12.19 8.11 9.46
CA THR A 144 -12.04 7.37 10.69
C THR A 144 -13.42 6.84 11.05
N GLN A 145 -13.63 5.52 10.93
CA GLN A 145 -14.70 4.88 11.69
C GLN A 145 -14.37 5.17 13.16
N ALA A 146 -15.28 5.87 13.84
CA ALA A 146 -15.15 6.24 15.23
C ALA A 146 -15.13 4.98 16.10
N SER A 147 -13.96 4.36 16.25
CA SER A 147 -13.67 3.43 17.33
C SER A 147 -13.28 4.25 18.54
N THR A 148 -14.16 4.26 19.54
CA THR A 148 -14.01 4.92 20.83
C THR A 148 -12.66 4.63 21.47
N THR A 149 -11.80 5.64 21.58
CA THR A 149 -10.59 5.63 22.41
C THR A 149 -10.98 5.85 23.87
N MET A 150 -10.68 4.89 24.74
CA MET A 150 -10.45 5.17 26.15
C MET A 150 -8.97 5.57 26.30
N SER A 151 -8.74 6.78 26.80
CA SER A 151 -7.41 7.28 27.18
C SER A 151 -6.82 6.48 28.33
N ALA A 152 -5.57 6.06 28.19
CA ALA A 152 -4.59 6.12 29.27
C ALA A 152 -3.29 6.68 28.67
N GLY A 153 -2.83 7.79 29.23
CA GLY A 153 -1.75 8.61 28.69
C GLY A 153 -0.37 7.96 28.76
N GLY A 154 0.51 8.44 27.89
CA GLY A 154 1.93 8.18 27.88
C GLY A 154 2.60 9.04 26.82
N ASP A 155 3.11 10.20 27.23
CA ASP A 155 3.95 11.08 26.42
C ASP A 155 5.22 10.34 25.98
N ILE A 156 5.49 10.25 24.67
CA ILE A 156 6.85 10.04 24.16
C ILE A 156 7.05 10.97 22.95
N SER A 157 7.83 12.02 23.20
CA SER A 157 8.45 12.87 22.19
C SER A 157 9.51 12.06 21.43
N GLY A 158 9.37 11.95 20.11
CA GLY A 158 10.30 11.24 19.23
C GLY A 158 10.70 12.10 18.03
N THR A 159 11.88 12.71 18.11
CA THR A 159 12.52 13.50 17.05
C THR A 159 12.85 12.62 15.84
N ILE A 160 12.30 12.94 14.66
CA ILE A 160 12.60 12.25 13.40
C ILE A 160 13.86 12.88 12.79
N SER A 161 14.97 12.13 12.77
CA SER A 161 16.16 12.48 11.98
C SER A 161 16.03 11.94 10.57
N THR A 162 16.14 12.83 9.59
CA THR A 162 16.16 12.55 8.16
C THR A 162 17.50 11.93 7.76
N THR A 163 17.50 10.71 7.22
CA THR A 163 18.65 10.18 6.48
C THR A 163 18.21 9.71 5.10
N ASN A 164 18.83 10.32 4.10
CA ASN A 164 18.58 10.13 2.68
C ASN A 164 19.40 8.92 2.19
N PRO A 165 18.82 7.83 1.66
CA PRO A 165 19.63 6.73 1.14
C PRO A 165 20.12 7.04 -0.27
N THR A 166 21.45 7.08 -0.44
CA THR A 166 22.13 7.04 -1.74
C THR A 166 22.07 5.62 -2.29
N ILE A 167 21.34 5.40 -3.39
CA ILE A 167 21.32 4.11 -4.09
C ILE A 167 22.50 4.07 -5.08
N ILE A 168 23.43 3.13 -4.89
CA ILE A 168 24.49 2.80 -5.85
C ILE A 168 24.02 1.57 -6.64
N SER A 169 23.90 1.70 -7.95
CA SER A 169 23.56 0.60 -8.86
C SER A 169 24.83 0.03 -9.48
N CYS A 170 25.04 -1.28 -9.37
CA CYS A 170 26.05 -2.01 -10.13
C CYS A 170 25.34 -2.89 -11.17
N ALA A 171 25.52 -2.54 -12.45
CA ALA A 171 25.06 -3.34 -13.57
C ALA A 171 26.08 -4.44 -13.88
N ASN A 172 25.62 -5.69 -14.00
CA ASN A 172 26.42 -6.73 -14.64
C ASN A 172 26.37 -6.50 -16.15
N SER A 173 27.51 -6.15 -16.74
CA SER A 173 27.73 -6.27 -18.18
C SER A 173 29.04 -7.01 -18.40
N THR A 174 28.96 -8.05 -19.21
CA THR A 174 30.10 -8.80 -19.73
C THR A 174 30.94 -7.93 -20.67
N ASP A 175 32.25 -8.10 -20.49
CA ASP A 175 33.40 -7.78 -21.34
C ASP A 175 34.25 -6.51 -21.10
N ASP A 176 35.53 -6.86 -20.90
CA ASP A 176 36.83 -6.20 -21.01
C ASP A 176 37.37 -5.22 -19.95
N LYS A 177 38.67 -5.41 -19.73
CA LYS A 177 39.53 -5.09 -18.57
C LYS A 177 39.56 -3.62 -18.16
N THR A 178 39.24 -3.35 -16.89
CA THR A 178 40.01 -2.49 -15.96
C THR A 178 39.52 -2.75 -14.53
N SER A 179 40.45 -2.95 -13.60
CA SER A 179 40.20 -3.28 -12.19
C SER A 179 39.40 -2.21 -11.45
N ASN A 180 38.16 -2.51 -11.07
CA ASN A 180 37.44 -1.82 -9.99
C ASN A 180 36.71 -2.87 -9.15
N THR A 181 37.33 -3.27 -8.05
CA THR A 181 36.77 -4.18 -7.05
C THR A 181 35.58 -3.49 -6.37
N CYS A 182 34.40 -4.10 -6.41
CA CYS A 182 33.26 -3.66 -5.62
C CYS A 182 33.61 -3.73 -4.11
N PRO A 183 33.27 -2.71 -3.30
CA PRO A 183 33.50 -2.75 -1.87
C PRO A 183 32.64 -3.84 -1.22
N THR A 184 33.25 -4.61 -0.33
CA THR A 184 32.63 -5.73 0.39
C THR A 184 31.43 -5.26 1.22
N ASP A 185 30.25 -5.84 0.97
CA ASP A 185 29.01 -5.58 1.72
C ASP A 185 29.09 -6.11 3.15
N ASN A 186 28.90 -5.23 4.13
CA ASN A 186 28.74 -5.59 5.55
C ASN A 186 27.26 -5.91 5.89
N SER A 187 26.54 -6.58 4.98
CA SER A 187 25.11 -6.93 5.11
C SER A 187 24.77 -7.92 6.23
N VAL A 188 25.74 -8.29 7.07
CA VAL A 188 25.56 -9.14 8.25
C VAL A 188 25.02 -8.38 9.47
N VAL A 189 25.08 -7.04 9.48
CA VAL A 189 24.87 -6.24 10.71
C VAL A 189 23.39 -5.98 11.05
N ILE A 190 22.45 -6.07 10.11
CA ILE A 190 21.06 -5.64 10.36
C ILE A 190 20.12 -6.81 10.75
N GLY A 191 20.53 -8.06 10.53
CA GLY A 191 19.73 -9.25 10.85
C GLY A 191 19.74 -9.72 12.31
N SER A 192 20.58 -9.14 13.17
CA SER A 192 20.86 -9.67 14.52
C SER A 192 19.94 -9.13 15.62
N ALA A 193 19.15 -8.08 15.37
CA ALA A 193 18.38 -7.40 16.43
C ALA A 193 17.05 -8.08 16.81
N VAL A 194 16.36 -8.75 15.88
CA VAL A 194 15.00 -9.27 16.15
C VAL A 194 15.01 -10.71 16.70
N GLY A 195 16.04 -11.50 16.39
CA GLY A 195 16.15 -12.90 16.85
C GLY A 195 16.51 -13.07 18.33
N GLY A 196 17.25 -12.12 18.91
CA GLY A 196 17.74 -12.21 20.29
C GLY A 196 16.64 -12.13 21.35
N ALA A 197 15.63 -11.28 21.15
CA ALA A 197 14.57 -11.07 22.13
C ALA A 197 13.67 -12.31 22.28
N LEU A 198 13.35 -13.00 21.18
CA LEU A 198 12.53 -14.22 21.21
C LEU A 198 13.28 -15.41 21.80
N GLY A 199 14.59 -15.53 21.53
CA GLY A 199 15.42 -16.62 22.06
C GLY A 199 15.62 -16.55 23.57
N ALA A 200 15.86 -15.36 24.14
CA ALA A 200 16.08 -15.19 25.57
C ALA A 200 14.83 -15.54 26.41
N LEU A 201 13.63 -15.15 25.95
CA LEU A 201 12.38 -15.47 26.63
C LEU A 201 12.13 -16.98 26.67
N LEU A 202 12.46 -17.69 25.59
CA LEU A 202 12.28 -19.13 25.52
C LEU A 202 13.23 -19.87 26.47
N LEU A 203 14.50 -19.44 26.58
CA LEU A 203 15.45 -20.05 27.53
C LEU A 203 15.10 -19.77 28.99
N CYS A 204 14.62 -18.56 29.31
CA CYS A 204 14.16 -18.23 30.67
C CYS A 204 12.93 -19.06 31.08
N SER A 205 11.97 -19.25 30.18
CA SER A 205 10.80 -20.08 30.47
C SER A 205 11.17 -21.55 30.71
N LEU A 206 12.05 -22.15 29.90
CA LEU A 206 12.53 -23.51 30.14
C LEU A 206 13.30 -23.65 31.47
N GLY A 207 14.14 -22.65 31.80
CA GLY A 207 14.90 -22.65 33.05
C GLY A 207 14.02 -22.60 34.30
N THR A 208 12.95 -21.79 34.28
CA THR A 208 12.01 -21.71 35.41
C THR A 208 11.21 -23.01 35.57
N ILE A 209 10.76 -23.63 34.47
CA ILE A 209 10.07 -24.92 34.51
C ILE A 209 10.99 -26.01 35.09
N MET A 210 12.25 -26.06 34.65
CA MET A 210 13.20 -27.08 35.14
C MET A 210 13.53 -26.92 36.62
N LEU A 211 13.66 -25.68 37.12
CA LEU A 211 13.84 -25.42 38.56
C LEU A 211 12.60 -25.80 39.38
N LEU A 212 11.39 -25.57 38.86
CA LEU A 212 10.16 -25.99 39.53
C LEU A 212 10.02 -27.52 39.58
N LEU A 213 10.43 -28.23 38.54
CA LEU A 213 10.45 -29.70 38.52
C LEU A 213 11.47 -30.26 39.53
N LEU A 214 12.68 -29.70 39.58
CA LEU A 214 13.71 -30.10 40.56
C LEU A 214 13.33 -29.80 42.02
N ARG A 215 12.53 -28.76 42.25
CA ARG A 215 11.97 -28.44 43.58
C ARG A 215 10.80 -29.33 43.98
N ARG A 216 10.12 -29.97 43.01
CA ARG A 216 9.06 -30.96 43.28
C ARG A 216 9.57 -32.36 43.52
N THR A 217 10.79 -32.68 43.10
CA THR A 217 11.43 -33.99 43.32
C THR A 217 12.25 -34.08 44.61
N LYS A 218 12.22 -33.04 45.46
CA LYS A 218 12.76 -33.04 46.81
C LYS A 218 11.61 -32.88 47.80
#